data_AF-A0A3M1R7Y9-F1
#
_entry.id   AF-A0A3M1R7Y9-F1
#
_cell.length_a   1.000
_cell.length_b   1.000
_cell.length_c   1.000
_cell.angle_alpha   90.00
_cell.angle_beta   90.00
_cell.angle_gamma   90.00
#
_symmetry.space_group_name_H-M   'P 1'
#
loop_
_entity.id
_entity.type
_entity.pdbx_description
1 polymer ?
#
loop_
_entity_poly.entity_id
_entity_poly.type
_entity_poly.pdbx_seq_one_letter_code
_entity_poly.pdbx_strand_id
1 'polypeptide(L)'
;MGNKSDLTITKTAESYYEGAIDRRSALTKWISTALENEAILGYVLMLPALILILTFIAYPFVLGVWMALTDKLVGKVGHFIGLLNFRRIFQSEIFWRTTWNTFIFTLSATFLKTVLGMWLAVLLNRKIRLARFIRATVLLPFIVPTV
;
A
#
# COMPACT_ATOMS: atom_id res chain seq x y z
N MET A 1 -46.11 50.76 -29.59
CA MET A 1 -46.34 49.82 -28.48
C MET A 1 -45.19 48.82 -28.42
N GLY A 2 -44.30 48.92 -27.42
CA GLY A 2 -43.29 47.88 -27.13
C GLY A 2 -43.87 46.88 -26.13
N ASN A 3 -43.90 45.60 -26.51
CA ASN A 3 -44.61 44.53 -25.82
C ASN A 3 -43.91 44.14 -24.51
N LYS A 4 -44.65 44.14 -23.38
CA LYS A 4 -44.14 43.82 -22.03
C LYS A 4 -43.70 42.34 -21.87
N SER A 5 -43.99 41.48 -22.84
CA SER A 5 -43.60 40.06 -22.81
C SER A 5 -42.09 39.85 -22.84
N ASP A 6 -41.34 40.64 -23.62
CA ASP A 6 -39.91 40.39 -23.86
C ASP A 6 -39.02 40.71 -22.64
N LEU A 7 -39.45 41.65 -21.80
CA LEU A 7 -38.77 42.02 -20.56
C LEU A 7 -38.98 40.99 -19.43
N THR A 8 -40.00 40.14 -19.56
CA THR A 8 -40.32 39.13 -18.54
C THR A 8 -39.47 37.87 -18.77
N ILE A 9 -39.31 37.46 -20.03
CA ILE A 9 -38.52 36.27 -20.40
C ILE A 9 -37.02 36.47 -20.11
N THR A 10 -36.50 37.69 -20.34
CA THR A 10 -35.09 38.03 -20.06
C THR A 10 -34.78 38.01 -18.56
N LYS A 11 -35.64 38.59 -17.72
CA LYS A 11 -35.47 38.54 -16.25
C LYS A 11 -35.58 37.13 -15.66
N THR A 12 -36.46 36.29 -16.21
CA THR A 12 -36.55 34.90 -15.77
C THR A 12 -35.31 34.10 -16.16
N ALA A 13 -34.73 34.37 -17.33
CA ALA A 13 -33.50 33.69 -17.75
C ALA A 13 -32.32 34.07 -16.83
N GLU A 14 -32.11 35.36 -16.55
CA GLU A 14 -31.03 35.83 -15.66
C GLU A 14 -31.11 35.22 -14.25
N SER A 15 -32.31 35.17 -13.65
CA SER A 15 -32.51 34.57 -12.32
C SER A 15 -32.20 33.07 -12.27
N TYR A 16 -32.50 32.32 -13.34
CA TYR A 16 -32.18 30.90 -13.43
C TYR A 16 -30.67 30.65 -13.63
N TYR A 17 -29.96 31.52 -14.35
CA TYR A 17 -28.51 31.41 -14.52
C TYR A 17 -27.75 31.80 -13.25
N GLU A 18 -28.17 32.84 -12.52
CA GLU A 18 -27.55 33.22 -11.25
C GLU A 18 -27.66 32.11 -10.20
N GLY A 19 -28.83 31.48 -10.05
CA GLY A 19 -29.03 30.38 -9.10
C GLY A 19 -28.27 29.10 -9.45
N ALA A 20 -28.01 28.84 -10.74
CA ALA A 20 -27.24 27.68 -11.20
C ALA A 20 -25.72 27.86 -11.03
N ILE A 21 -25.21 29.10 -11.17
CA ILE A 21 -23.80 29.44 -10.95
C ILE A 21 -23.45 29.38 -9.46
N ASP A 22 -24.35 29.84 -8.58
CA ASP A 22 -24.10 29.90 -7.14
C ASP A 22 -23.94 28.51 -6.50
N ARG A 23 -24.79 27.54 -6.85
CA ARG A 23 -24.73 26.18 -6.29
C ARG A 23 -23.46 25.40 -6.65
N ARG A 24 -22.90 25.60 -7.85
CA ARG A 24 -21.61 24.98 -8.23
C ARG A 24 -20.45 25.64 -7.50
N SER A 25 -20.56 26.94 -7.21
CA SER A 25 -19.52 27.72 -6.53
C SER A 25 -19.41 27.38 -5.04
N ALA A 26 -20.54 27.11 -4.37
CA ALA A 26 -20.53 26.70 -2.96
C ALA A 26 -19.80 25.37 -2.76
N LEU A 27 -19.98 24.45 -3.71
CA LEU A 27 -19.32 23.15 -3.73
C LEU A 27 -17.83 23.20 -4.13
N THR A 28 -17.35 24.26 -4.74
CA THR A 28 -15.91 24.44 -4.96
C THR A 28 -15.27 25.22 -3.83
N LYS A 29 -16.01 26.17 -3.22
CA LYS A 29 -15.54 26.98 -2.08
C LYS A 29 -15.26 26.16 -0.82
N TRP A 30 -16.17 25.29 -0.41
CA TRP A 30 -15.93 24.43 0.78
C TRP A 30 -14.77 23.44 0.56
N ILE A 31 -14.57 22.93 -0.67
CA ILE A 31 -13.42 22.09 -1.01
C ILE A 31 -12.15 22.92 -1.00
N SER A 32 -12.14 24.13 -1.58
CA SER A 32 -10.95 24.98 -1.56
C SER A 32 -10.59 25.42 -0.14
N THR A 33 -11.55 25.81 0.69
CA THR A 33 -11.30 26.18 2.09
C THR A 33 -10.87 24.99 2.94
N ALA A 34 -11.37 23.78 2.67
CA ALA A 34 -10.86 22.57 3.31
C ALA A 34 -9.45 22.21 2.84
N LEU A 35 -9.14 22.42 1.55
CA LEU A 35 -7.81 22.22 0.96
C LEU A 35 -6.80 23.31 1.34
N GLU A 36 -7.25 24.51 1.70
CA GLU A 36 -6.41 25.59 2.21
C GLU A 36 -5.80 25.23 3.57
N ASN A 37 -6.44 24.32 4.33
CA ASN A 37 -5.86 23.77 5.54
C ASN A 37 -4.85 22.67 5.19
N GLU A 38 -3.57 22.98 5.35
CA GLU A 38 -2.44 22.07 5.07
C GLU A 38 -2.61 20.69 5.72
N ALA A 39 -3.20 20.62 6.92
CA ALA A 39 -3.45 19.36 7.61
C ALA A 39 -4.52 18.51 6.90
N ILE A 40 -5.63 19.12 6.49
CA ILE A 40 -6.73 18.43 5.81
C ILE A 40 -6.28 17.97 4.43
N LEU A 41 -5.54 18.82 3.71
CA LEU A 41 -4.96 18.48 2.41
C LEU A 41 -4.01 17.28 2.56
N GLY A 42 -3.14 17.27 3.58
CA GLY A 42 -2.30 16.12 3.92
C GLY A 42 -3.07 14.82 4.13
N TYR A 43 -4.14 14.83 4.94
CA TYR A 43 -4.97 13.65 5.17
C TYR A 43 -5.70 13.17 3.92
N VAL A 44 -6.23 14.09 3.10
CA VAL A 44 -6.94 13.75 1.86
C VAL A 44 -6.01 13.11 0.84
N LEU A 45 -4.75 13.57 0.73
CA LEU A 45 -3.76 12.93 -0.15
C LEU A 45 -3.31 11.55 0.39
N MET A 46 -3.29 11.36 1.70
CA MET A 46 -2.93 10.06 2.30
C MET A 46 -4.07 9.03 2.23
N LEU A 47 -5.34 9.48 2.26
CA LEU A 47 -6.52 8.62 2.23
C LEU A 47 -6.50 7.54 1.14
N PRO A 48 -6.23 7.82 -0.16
CA PRO A 48 -6.23 6.78 -1.18
C PRO A 48 -5.15 5.72 -0.94
N ALA A 49 -3.95 6.12 -0.49
CA ALA A 49 -2.90 5.17 -0.13
C ALA A 49 -3.31 4.32 1.08
N LEU A 50 -3.93 4.92 2.09
CA LEU A 50 -4.43 4.22 3.28
C LEU A 50 -5.53 3.22 2.92
N ILE A 51 -6.48 3.59 2.07
CA ILE A 51 -7.55 2.69 1.60
C ILE A 51 -6.96 1.47 0.90
N LEU A 52 -5.95 1.67 0.04
CA LEU A 52 -5.26 0.57 -0.62
C LEU A 52 -4.56 -0.36 0.38
N ILE A 53 -3.82 0.20 1.35
CA ILE A 53 -3.16 -0.58 2.40
C ILE A 53 -4.19 -1.37 3.22
N LEU A 54 -5.29 -0.73 3.64
CA LEU A 54 -6.32 -1.38 4.43
C LEU A 54 -7.00 -2.53 3.66
N THR A 55 -7.29 -2.31 2.38
CA THR A 55 -8.02 -3.27 1.54
C THR A 55 -7.15 -4.46 1.13
N PHE A 56 -5.90 -4.21 0.71
CA PHE A 56 -5.05 -5.25 0.14
C PHE A 56 -4.07 -5.88 1.12
N ILE A 57 -3.76 -5.20 2.23
CA ILE A 57 -2.80 -5.71 3.22
C ILE A 57 -3.54 -6.02 4.52
N ALA A 58 -4.20 -5.04 5.13
CA ALA A 58 -4.78 -5.21 6.46
C ALA A 58 -5.96 -6.20 6.46
N TYR A 59 -6.87 -6.12 5.49
CA TYR A 59 -8.02 -7.02 5.39
C TYR A 59 -7.62 -8.51 5.27
N PRO A 60 -6.79 -8.95 4.31
CA PRO A 60 -6.38 -10.35 4.25
C PRO A 60 -5.52 -10.77 5.44
N PHE A 61 -4.74 -9.85 6.03
CA PHE A 61 -3.98 -10.14 7.24
C PHE A 61 -4.90 -10.45 8.44
N VAL A 62 -5.90 -9.61 8.70
CA VAL A 62 -6.87 -9.83 9.78
C VAL A 62 -7.65 -11.12 9.57
N LEU A 63 -8.07 -11.40 8.33
CA LEU A 63 -8.70 -12.67 7.98
C LEU A 63 -7.76 -13.85 8.23
N GLY A 64 -6.48 -13.74 7.89
CA GLY A 64 -5.47 -14.76 8.15
C GLY A 64 -5.29 -15.03 9.64
N VAL A 65 -5.23 -13.98 10.46
CA VAL A 65 -5.15 -14.09 11.93
C VAL A 65 -6.41 -14.74 12.50
N TRP A 66 -7.60 -14.33 12.04
CA TRP A 66 -8.86 -14.96 12.45
C TRP A 66 -8.90 -16.45 12.07
N MET A 67 -8.45 -16.79 10.86
CA MET A 67 -8.34 -18.16 10.39
C MET A 67 -7.32 -18.97 11.20
N ALA A 68 -6.21 -18.38 11.64
CA ALA A 68 -5.22 -19.05 12.48
C ALA A 68 -5.78 -19.45 13.86
N LEU A 69 -6.80 -18.74 14.36
CA LEU A 69 -7.51 -19.03 15.61
C LEU A 69 -8.69 -19.99 15.45
N THR A 70 -8.98 -20.42 14.23
CA THR A 70 -10.14 -21.22 13.86
C THR A 70 -9.69 -22.57 13.30
N ASP A 71 -10.46 -23.63 13.48
CA ASP A 71 -10.23 -24.94 12.83
C ASP A 71 -10.81 -24.94 11.40
N LYS A 72 -10.37 -23.98 10.59
CA LYS A 72 -10.91 -23.77 9.24
C LYS A 72 -10.16 -24.65 8.25
N LEU A 73 -10.72 -25.82 7.96
CA LEU A 73 -10.29 -26.70 6.86
C LEU A 73 -10.95 -26.27 5.54
N VAL A 74 -10.25 -26.49 4.42
CA VAL A 74 -10.82 -26.23 3.08
C VAL A 74 -12.09 -27.07 2.92
N GLY A 75 -13.22 -26.40 2.65
CA GLY A 75 -14.52 -27.06 2.46
C GLY A 75 -15.30 -27.40 3.74
N LYS A 76 -14.86 -26.99 4.93
CA LYS A 76 -15.61 -27.16 6.19
C LYS A 76 -15.87 -25.82 6.88
N VAL A 77 -16.97 -25.75 7.64
CA VAL A 77 -17.24 -24.62 8.53
C VAL A 77 -16.23 -24.68 9.68
N GLY A 78 -15.40 -23.65 9.78
CA GLY A 78 -14.38 -23.57 10.84
C GLY A 78 -14.99 -23.11 12.16
N HIS A 79 -14.66 -23.80 13.25
CA HIS A 79 -15.03 -23.40 14.60
C HIS A 79 -13.89 -22.65 15.28
N PHE A 80 -14.20 -21.65 16.10
CA PHE A 80 -13.19 -20.91 16.85
C PHE A 80 -12.59 -21.81 17.94
N ILE A 81 -11.28 -22.07 17.85
CA ILE A 81 -10.52 -22.95 18.76
C ILE A 81 -9.42 -22.20 19.52
N GLY A 82 -9.37 -20.87 19.39
CA GLY A 82 -8.39 -20.02 20.05
C GLY A 82 -6.96 -20.38 19.66
N LEU A 83 -6.08 -20.53 20.65
CA LEU A 83 -4.64 -20.74 20.44
C LEU A 83 -4.23 -22.22 20.25
N LEU A 84 -5.20 -23.12 20.10
CA LEU A 84 -4.91 -24.55 20.02
C LEU A 84 -4.01 -24.92 18.83
N ASN A 85 -4.19 -24.24 17.68
CA ASN A 85 -3.34 -24.41 16.50
C ASN A 85 -1.88 -24.09 16.79
N PHE A 86 -1.61 -23.00 17.51
CA PHE A 86 -0.26 -22.61 17.90
C PHE A 86 0.36 -23.64 18.83
N ARG A 87 -0.35 -24.11 19.86
CA ARG A 87 0.15 -25.16 20.76
C ARG A 87 0.54 -26.44 20.01
N ARG A 88 -0.27 -26.87 19.04
CA ARG A 88 0.02 -28.05 18.20
C ARG A 88 1.30 -27.85 17.39
N ILE A 89 1.49 -26.68 16.79
CA ILE A 89 2.68 -26.36 15.99
C ILE A 89 3.94 -26.30 16.87
N PHE A 90 3.88 -25.64 18.03
CA PHE A 90 5.03 -25.53 18.95
C PHE A 90 5.47 -26.87 19.56
N GLN A 91 4.60 -27.86 19.60
CA GLN A 91 4.93 -29.23 20.04
C GLN A 91 5.47 -30.12 18.91
N SER A 92 5.42 -29.66 17.65
CA SER A 92 5.86 -30.42 16.49
C SER A 92 7.37 -30.34 16.31
N GLU A 93 8.04 -31.49 16.26
CA GLU A 93 9.46 -31.57 15.96
C GLU A 93 9.80 -31.04 14.55
N ILE A 94 8.90 -31.26 13.59
CA ILE A 94 9.06 -30.79 12.21
C ILE A 94 9.10 -29.26 12.16
N PHE A 95 8.28 -28.59 12.98
CA PHE A 95 8.28 -27.14 13.08
C PHE A 95 9.65 -26.64 13.53
N TRP A 96 10.17 -27.14 14.65
CA TRP A 96 11.47 -26.71 15.18
C TRP A 96 12.64 -27.02 14.24
N ARG A 97 12.65 -28.20 13.60
CA ARG A 97 13.66 -28.54 12.60
C ARG A 97 13.63 -27.56 11.42
N THR A 98 12.44 -27.26 10.91
CA THR A 98 12.28 -26.33 9.77
C THR A 98 12.65 -24.91 10.17
N THR A 99 12.18 -24.41 11.32
CA THR A 99 12.51 -23.08 11.84
C THR A 99 14.01 -22.92 12.02
N TRP A 100 14.69 -23.90 12.61
CA TRP A 100 16.13 -23.84 12.83
C TRP A 100 16.92 -23.84 11.51
N ASN A 101 16.52 -24.68 10.56
CA ASN A 101 17.11 -24.70 9.22
C ASN A 101 16.93 -23.35 8.49
N THR A 102 15.73 -22.78 8.53
CA THR A 102 15.45 -21.46 7.94
C THR A 102 16.22 -20.35 8.63
N PHE A 103 16.37 -20.42 9.96
CA PHE A 103 17.12 -19.44 10.73
C PHE A 103 18.61 -19.48 10.38
N ILE A 104 19.24 -20.66 10.40
CA ILE A 104 20.63 -20.85 10.00
C ILE A 104 20.84 -20.40 8.55
N PHE A 105 19.96 -20.81 7.65
CA PHE A 105 20.04 -20.43 6.24
C PHE A 105 19.95 -18.92 6.05
N THR A 106 18.93 -18.27 6.62
CA THR A 106 18.71 -16.83 6.48
C THR A 106 19.86 -16.04 7.09
N LEU A 107 20.32 -16.41 8.29
CA LEU A 107 21.40 -15.73 8.98
C LEU A 107 22.71 -15.87 8.22
N SER A 108 23.06 -17.10 7.82
CA SER A 108 24.27 -17.37 7.03
C SER A 108 24.20 -16.63 5.70
N ALA A 109 23.11 -16.78 4.94
CA ALA A 109 22.96 -16.13 3.65
C ALA A 109 23.03 -14.59 3.77
N THR A 110 22.39 -14.00 4.77
CA THR A 110 22.43 -12.54 5.00
C THR A 110 23.83 -12.09 5.38
N PHE A 111 24.50 -12.80 6.30
CA PHE A 111 25.86 -12.48 6.70
C PHE A 111 26.83 -12.55 5.51
N LEU A 112 26.82 -13.64 4.74
CA LEU A 112 27.65 -13.78 3.55
C LEU A 112 27.35 -12.70 2.50
N LYS A 113 26.08 -12.41 2.21
CA LYS A 113 25.69 -11.35 1.26
C LYS A 113 26.19 -9.98 1.71
N THR A 114 26.06 -9.65 3.00
CA THR A 114 26.50 -8.38 3.55
C THR A 114 28.02 -8.25 3.52
N VAL A 115 28.76 -9.29 3.94
CA VAL A 115 30.23 -9.28 3.92
C VAL A 115 30.76 -9.17 2.50
N LEU A 116 30.24 -9.97 1.56
CA LEU A 116 30.65 -9.92 0.16
C LEU A 116 30.26 -8.59 -0.49
N GLY A 117 29.05 -8.09 -0.24
CA GLY A 117 28.59 -6.81 -0.76
C GLY A 117 29.41 -5.64 -0.24
N MET A 118 29.74 -5.62 1.05
CA MET A 118 30.58 -4.60 1.66
C MET A 118 32.02 -4.67 1.13
N TRP A 119 32.59 -5.87 1.06
CA TRP A 119 33.93 -6.07 0.49
C TRP A 119 34.01 -5.58 -0.96
N LEU A 120 33.01 -5.91 -1.78
CA LEU A 120 32.90 -5.45 -3.16
C LEU A 120 32.72 -3.93 -3.25
N ALA A 121 31.92 -3.33 -2.37
CA ALA A 121 31.70 -1.88 -2.32
C ALA A 121 33.00 -1.12 -2.02
N VAL A 122 33.79 -1.57 -1.04
CA VAL A 122 35.09 -0.97 -0.70
C VAL A 122 36.08 -1.12 -1.86
N LEU A 123 36.08 -2.28 -2.53
CA LEU A 123 36.93 -2.52 -3.70
C LEU A 123 36.59 -1.56 -4.84
N LEU A 124 35.30 -1.44 -5.19
CA LEU A 124 34.81 -0.56 -6.26
C LEU A 124 34.87 0.94 -5.94
N ASN A 125 35.10 1.32 -4.68
CA ASN A 125 35.32 2.71 -4.30
C ASN A 125 36.63 3.27 -4.87
N ARG A 126 37.59 2.40 -5.23
CA ARG A 126 38.82 2.81 -5.94
C ARG A 126 38.54 3.04 -7.42
N LYS A 127 39.35 3.87 -8.10
CA LYS A 127 39.24 4.12 -9.56
C LYS A 127 39.64 2.88 -10.38
N ILE A 128 38.76 1.87 -10.42
CA ILE A 128 38.96 0.61 -11.15
C ILE A 128 38.22 0.69 -12.49
N ARG A 129 38.91 0.39 -13.60
CA ARG A 129 38.32 0.40 -14.96
C ARG A 129 37.11 -0.54 -15.10
N LEU A 130 37.09 -1.67 -14.39
CA LEU A 130 36.03 -2.68 -14.45
C LEU A 130 34.84 -2.41 -13.50
N ALA A 131 34.89 -1.37 -12.67
CA ALA A 131 33.83 -1.06 -11.70
C ALA A 131 32.44 -0.88 -12.34
N ARG A 132 32.40 -0.36 -13.58
CA ARG A 132 31.16 -0.17 -14.34
C ARG A 132 30.51 -1.51 -14.74
N PHE A 133 31.31 -2.48 -15.16
CA PHE A 133 30.81 -3.80 -15.55
C PHE A 133 30.29 -4.58 -14.33
N ILE A 134 31.06 -4.60 -13.24
CA ILE A 134 30.67 -5.29 -12.00
C ILE A 134 29.37 -4.72 -11.42
N ARG A 135 29.20 -3.38 -11.42
CA ARG A 135 27.96 -2.74 -10.98
C ARG A 135 26.75 -3.16 -11.81
N ALA A 136 26.92 -3.30 -13.12
CA ALA A 136 25.85 -3.79 -14.00
C ALA A 136 25.47 -5.24 -13.67
N THR A 137 26.46 -6.13 -13.51
CA THR A 137 26.22 -7.55 -13.18
C THR A 137 25.52 -7.75 -11.84
N VAL A 138 25.86 -6.97 -10.81
CA VAL A 138 25.21 -7.05 -9.49
C VAL A 138 23.73 -6.64 -9.54
N LEU A 139 23.35 -5.78 -10.49
CA LEU A 139 21.96 -5.35 -10.67
C LEU A 139 21.13 -6.33 -11.51
N LEU A 140 21.75 -7.14 -12.37
CA LEU A 140 21.05 -8.13 -13.19
C LEU A 140 20.07 -9.02 -12.41
N PRO A 141 20.41 -9.63 -11.26
CA PRO A 141 19.48 -10.51 -10.55
C PRO A 141 18.24 -9.79 -10.00
N PHE A 142 18.26 -8.46 -9.87
CA PHE A 142 17.07 -7.68 -9.48
C PHE A 142 16.09 -7.47 -10.64
N ILE A 143 16.58 -7.56 -11.88
CA ILE A 143 15.78 -7.35 -13.09
C ILE A 143 15.23 -8.68 -13.62
N VAL A 144 15.94 -9.78 -13.38
CA VAL A 144 15.50 -11.11 -13.80
C VAL A 144 14.34 -11.56 -12.89
N PRO A 145 13.12 -11.76 -13.44
CA PRO A 145 12.03 -12.31 -12.66
C PRO A 145 12.37 -13.73 -12.24
N THR A 146 12.03 -14.11 -11.01
CA THR A 146 12.40 -15.41 -10.45
C THR A 146 11.50 -16.58 -10.91
N VAL A 147 10.51 -16.34 -11.79
CA VAL A 147 9.78 -17.29 -12.66
C VAL A 147 9.02 -16.51 -13.73
#